data_AF-A0A8D8KHV7-F1
#
_entry.id   AF-A0A8D8KHV7-F1
#
_cell.length_a   1.000
_cell.length_b   1.000
_cell.length_c   1.000
_cell.angle_alpha   90.00
_cell.angle_beta   90.00
_cell.angle_gamma   90.00
#
_symmetry.space_group_name_H-M   'P 1'
#
loop_
_entity.id
_entity.type
_entity.pdbx_description
1 polymer ?
#
loop_
_entity_poly.entity_id
_entity_poly.type
_entity_poly.pdbx_seq_one_letter_code
_entity_poly.pdbx_strand_id
1 'polypeptide(L)'
;MNNQQPSLLSQAFDVLSSEAKDLFLGPSIPETFGVPTALEFVRDNVAKNVPLVIREATNDWPAVEKWNSKYFRETLADKDVTVAITPNGYADGLARHDGQDYFVL
;
A
#
# COMPACT_ATOMS: atom_id res chain seq x y z
N MET A 1 -35.08 11.60 -19.28
CA MET A 1 -33.84 11.10 -18.66
C MET A 1 -32.76 11.17 -19.72
N ASN A 2 -31.89 12.17 -19.67
CA ASN A 2 -30.87 12.38 -20.71
C ASN A 2 -29.73 11.39 -20.53
N ASN A 3 -29.79 10.27 -21.26
CA ASN A 3 -28.62 9.45 -21.55
C ASN A 3 -27.73 10.22 -22.53
N GLN A 4 -26.86 11.09 -22.01
CA GLN A 4 -25.76 11.60 -22.83
C GLN A 4 -24.74 10.47 -22.99
N GLN A 5 -24.47 10.11 -24.25
CA GLN A 5 -23.40 9.18 -24.59
C GLN A 5 -22.08 9.71 -24.00
N PRO A 6 -21.24 8.83 -23.39
CA PRO A 6 -19.97 9.26 -22.83
C PRO A 6 -19.12 9.94 -23.90
N SER A 7 -18.48 11.06 -23.54
CA SER A 7 -17.62 11.80 -24.46
C SER A 7 -16.50 10.89 -24.99
N LEU A 8 -15.94 11.23 -26.16
CA LEU A 8 -14.77 10.54 -26.71
C LEU A 8 -13.61 10.46 -25.70
N LEU A 9 -13.42 11.53 -24.91
CA LEU A 9 -12.40 11.57 -23.87
C LEU A 9 -12.66 10.55 -22.75
N SER A 10 -13.91 10.40 -22.31
CA SER A 10 -14.29 9.38 -21.31
C SER A 10 -14.00 7.98 -21.83
N GLN A 11 -14.40 7.69 -23.07
CA GLN A 11 -14.16 6.39 -23.70
C GLN A 11 -12.66 6.11 -23.84
N ALA A 12 -11.85 7.11 -24.17
CA ALA A 12 -10.40 6.97 -24.24
C ALA A 12 -9.78 6.62 -22.87
N PHE A 13 -10.28 7.20 -21.77
CA PHE A 13 -9.83 6.84 -20.43
C PHE A 13 -10.27 5.44 -20.02
N ASP A 14 -11.47 5.01 -20.42
CA ASP A 14 -11.95 3.65 -20.16
C ASP A 14 -11.06 2.61 -20.88
N VAL A 15 -10.74 2.85 -22.16
CA VAL A 15 -9.83 2.02 -22.94
C VAL A 15 -8.44 2.01 -22.31
N LEU A 16 -7.87 3.18 -21.99
CA LEU A 16 -6.56 3.26 -21.34
C LEU A 16 -6.53 2.47 -20.03
N SER A 17 -7.58 2.58 -19.21
CA SER A 17 -7.66 1.86 -17.94
C SER A 17 -7.79 0.36 -18.13
N SER A 18 -8.51 -0.11 -19.15
CA SER A 18 -8.63 -1.54 -19.45
C SER A 18 -7.29 -2.10 -19.92
N GLU A 19 -6.68 -1.47 -20.93
CA GLU A 19 -5.41 -1.91 -21.51
C GLU A 19 -4.28 -1.91 -20.48
N ALA A 20 -4.25 -0.92 -19.58
CA ALA A 20 -3.27 -0.90 -18.48
C ALA A 20 -3.43 -2.10 -17.53
N LYS A 21 -4.67 -2.54 -17.25
CA LYS A 21 -4.92 -3.74 -16.42
C LYS A 21 -4.52 -5.01 -17.16
N ASP A 22 -4.86 -5.10 -18.44
CA ASP A 22 -4.69 -6.31 -19.24
C ASP A 22 -3.23 -6.56 -19.65
N LEU A 23 -2.47 -5.50 -19.95
CA LEU A 23 -1.09 -5.60 -20.46
C LEU A 23 -0.02 -5.39 -19.40
N PHE A 24 -0.27 -4.51 -18.42
CA PHE A 24 0.77 -3.95 -17.56
C PHE A 24 0.68 -4.40 -16.09
N LEU A 25 -0.50 -4.30 -15.47
CA LEU A 25 -0.63 -4.50 -14.02
C LEU A 25 -0.67 -5.97 -13.59
N GLY A 26 -1.08 -6.87 -14.49
CA GLY A 26 -1.24 -8.29 -14.18
C GLY A 26 -2.37 -8.58 -13.18
N PRO A 27 -2.78 -9.85 -13.03
CA PRO A 27 -3.89 -10.24 -12.16
C PRO A 27 -3.50 -10.42 -10.69
N SER A 28 -2.20 -10.46 -10.37
CA SER A 28 -1.69 -10.67 -9.01
C SER A 28 -0.33 -10.01 -8.82
N ILE A 29 0.04 -9.77 -7.55
CA ILE A 29 1.35 -9.22 -7.20
C ILE A 29 2.38 -10.37 -7.30
N PRO A 30 3.47 -10.21 -8.09
CA PRO A 30 4.51 -11.23 -8.19
C PRO A 30 5.28 -11.36 -6.87
N GLU A 31 5.89 -12.53 -6.67
CA GLU A 31 6.72 -12.82 -5.51
C GLU A 31 8.09 -13.36 -5.95
N THR A 32 9.13 -13.06 -5.16
CA THR A 32 10.45 -13.68 -5.27
C THR A 32 10.90 -14.19 -3.91
N PHE A 33 11.78 -15.19 -3.88
CA PHE A 33 12.42 -15.69 -2.68
C PHE A 33 13.87 -15.21 -2.62
N GLY A 34 14.22 -14.52 -1.54
CA GLY A 34 15.49 -13.81 -1.42
C GLY A 34 15.52 -12.48 -2.17
N VAL A 35 16.49 -11.64 -1.82
CA VAL A 35 16.63 -10.29 -2.35
C VAL A 35 17.20 -10.36 -3.78
N PRO A 36 16.48 -9.81 -4.80
CA PRO A 36 17.01 -9.75 -6.17
C PRO A 36 18.25 -8.86 -6.25
N THR A 37 19.07 -9.05 -7.27
CA THR A 37 20.17 -8.09 -7.52
C THR A 37 19.60 -6.71 -7.82
N ALA A 38 20.38 -5.65 -7.56
CA ALA A 38 19.94 -4.28 -7.85
C ALA A 38 19.54 -4.08 -9.32
N LEU A 39 20.24 -4.74 -10.25
CA LEU A 39 19.93 -4.68 -11.68
C LEU A 39 18.58 -5.35 -12.01
N GLU A 40 18.33 -6.54 -11.46
CA GLU A 40 17.06 -7.24 -11.65
C GLU A 40 15.90 -6.44 -11.07
N PHE A 41 16.03 -5.95 -9.83
CA PHE A 41 14.99 -5.15 -9.19
C PHE A 41 14.66 -3.88 -9.97
N VAL A 42 15.69 -3.17 -10.46
CA VAL A 42 15.48 -1.96 -11.27
C VAL A 42 14.80 -2.29 -12.58
N ARG A 43 15.32 -3.28 -13.33
CA ARG A 43 14.78 -3.64 -14.65
C ARG A 43 13.35 -4.17 -14.55
N ASP A 44 13.12 -5.07 -13.61
CA ASP A 44 11.90 -5.87 -13.59
C ASP A 44 10.77 -5.28 -12.75
N ASN A 45 11.07 -4.37 -11.83
CA ASN A 45 10.07 -3.76 -10.94
C ASN A 45 10.05 -2.23 -11.00
N VAL A 46 11.17 -1.57 -10.68
CA VAL A 46 11.22 -0.10 -10.56
C VAL A 46 10.96 0.59 -11.90
N ALA A 47 11.69 0.21 -12.95
CA ALA A 47 11.57 0.82 -14.28
C ALA A 47 10.20 0.56 -14.92
N LYS A 48 9.57 -0.55 -14.54
CA LYS A 48 8.21 -0.89 -14.95
C LYS A 48 7.17 -0.24 -14.04
N ASN A 49 7.50 0.27 -12.86
CA ASN A 49 6.55 0.77 -11.86
C ASN A 49 5.53 -0.29 -11.41
N VAL A 50 6.00 -1.53 -11.16
CA VAL A 50 5.15 -2.64 -10.69
C VAL A 50 5.53 -3.10 -9.27
N PRO A 51 4.56 -3.55 -8.46
CA PRO A 51 4.82 -4.06 -7.12
C PRO A 51 5.53 -5.43 -7.14
N LEU A 52 6.19 -5.79 -6.04
CA LEU A 52 6.82 -7.08 -5.81
C LEU A 52 6.81 -7.42 -4.32
N VAL A 53 6.44 -8.65 -3.96
CA VAL A 53 6.69 -9.19 -2.61
C VAL A 53 8.05 -9.91 -2.62
N ILE A 54 8.95 -9.52 -1.72
CA ILE A 54 10.24 -10.20 -1.55
C ILE A 54 10.15 -11.06 -0.29
N ARG A 55 9.98 -12.37 -0.46
CA ARG A 55 9.97 -13.35 0.62
C ARG A 55 11.40 -13.54 1.15
N GLU A 56 11.51 -13.84 2.44
CA GLU A 56 12.79 -14.16 3.11
C GLU A 56 13.83 -13.01 3.14
N ALA A 57 13.44 -11.79 2.77
CA ALA A 57 14.34 -10.64 2.68
C ALA A 57 14.94 -10.19 4.02
N THR A 58 14.29 -10.54 5.14
CA THR A 58 14.62 -10.04 6.48
C THR A 58 14.73 -11.17 7.50
N ASN A 59 14.91 -12.41 7.07
CA ASN A 59 14.94 -13.58 7.97
C ASN A 59 16.09 -13.51 8.98
N ASP A 60 17.17 -12.81 8.63
CA ASP A 60 18.34 -12.56 9.47
C ASP A 60 18.14 -11.40 10.47
N TRP A 61 17.02 -10.66 10.38
CA TRP A 61 16.76 -9.56 11.30
C TRP A 61 16.36 -10.11 12.68
N PRO A 62 17.03 -9.69 13.77
CA PRO A 62 16.65 -10.11 15.12
C PRO A 62 15.20 -9.76 15.48
N ALA A 63 14.61 -8.77 14.80
CA ALA A 63 13.22 -8.37 14.96
C ALA A 63 12.25 -9.53 14.67
N VAL A 64 12.54 -10.39 13.67
CA VAL A 64 11.66 -11.50 13.29
C VAL A 64 11.47 -12.49 14.44
N GLU A 65 12.51 -12.73 15.24
CA GLU A 65 12.46 -13.63 16.39
C GLU A 65 12.02 -12.94 17.69
N LYS A 66 12.42 -11.67 17.88
CA LYS A 66 12.28 -10.98 19.16
C LYS A 66 11.00 -10.17 19.30
N TRP A 67 10.54 -9.53 18.23
CA TRP A 67 9.49 -8.53 18.33
C TRP A 67 8.13 -9.18 18.60
N ASN A 68 7.60 -8.88 19.79
CA ASN A 68 6.25 -9.21 20.20
C ASN A 68 5.80 -8.21 21.27
N SER A 69 4.52 -8.24 21.64
CA SER A 69 3.96 -7.29 22.60
C SER A 69 4.63 -7.33 23.98
N LYS A 70 5.15 -8.49 24.41
CA LYS A 70 5.89 -8.60 25.69
C LYS A 70 7.26 -7.94 25.56
N TYR A 71 8.01 -8.26 24.50
CA TYR A 71 9.31 -7.66 24.24
C TYR A 71 9.24 -6.13 24.18
N PHE A 72 8.24 -5.56 23.50
CA PHE A 72 8.08 -4.10 23.44
C PHE A 72 7.71 -3.49 24.79
N ARG A 73 6.85 -4.13 25.60
CA ARG A 73 6.55 -3.65 26.96
C ARG A 73 7.76 -3.68 27.87
N GLU A 74 8.69 -4.61 27.67
CA GLU A 74 9.92 -4.71 28.48
C GLU A 74 11.01 -3.74 27.99
N THR A 75 11.13 -3.55 26.68
CA THR A 75 12.25 -2.80 26.09
C THR A 75 11.93 -1.34 25.77
N LEU A 76 10.65 -1.00 25.60
CA LEU A 76 10.18 0.34 25.21
C LEU A 76 9.05 0.83 26.14
N ALA A 77 8.98 0.33 27.37
CA ALA A 77 7.89 0.62 28.32
C ALA A 77 7.62 2.13 28.49
N ASP A 78 8.70 2.88 28.67
CA ASP A 78 8.67 4.31 29.00
C ASP A 78 8.92 5.18 27.76
N LYS A 79 8.79 4.61 26.55
CA LYS A 79 9.03 5.35 25.31
C LYS A 79 7.75 6.07 24.89
N ASP A 80 7.78 7.40 24.97
CA ASP A 80 6.73 8.22 24.36
C ASP A 80 6.74 8.07 22.84
N VAL A 81 5.54 7.81 22.29
CA VAL A 81 5.28 7.70 20.85
C VAL A 81 4.06 8.55 20.49
N THR A 82 4.06 9.13 19.29
CA THR A 82 2.87 9.76 18.74
C THR A 82 1.86 8.67 18.35
N VAL A 83 0.63 8.79 18.85
CA VAL A 83 -0.46 7.84 18.56
C VAL A 83 -1.53 8.55 17.73
N ALA A 84 -1.80 8.05 16.53
CA ALA A 84 -2.93 8.48 15.72
C ALA A 84 -4.24 7.97 16.35
N ILE A 85 -5.17 8.89 16.65
CA ILE A 85 -6.47 8.56 17.24
C ILE A 85 -7.54 8.96 16.24
N THR A 86 -8.28 7.98 15.76
CA THR A 86 -9.36 8.19 14.78
C THR A 86 -10.68 7.65 15.35
N PRO A 87 -11.83 8.29 15.09
CA PRO A 87 -13.12 7.83 15.61
C PRO A 87 -13.56 6.45 15.07
N ASN A 88 -13.03 6.05 13.91
CA ASN A 88 -13.52 4.91 13.13
C ASN A 88 -12.40 4.03 12.53
N GLY A 89 -11.12 4.32 12.81
CA GLY A 89 -9.98 3.58 12.27
C GLY A 89 -9.41 4.09 10.95
N TYR A 90 -10.02 5.09 10.31
CA TYR A 90 -9.60 5.61 8.99
C TYR A 90 -8.81 6.91 9.15
N ALA A 91 -7.48 6.80 9.28
CA ALA A 91 -6.57 7.96 9.26
C ALA A 91 -6.39 8.55 7.86
N ASP A 92 -5.73 9.71 7.78
CA ASP A 92 -5.42 10.46 6.55
C ASP A 92 -6.65 10.74 5.66
N GLY A 93 -7.80 11.03 6.28
CA GLY A 93 -9.07 11.12 5.58
C GLY A 93 -10.14 11.92 6.30
N LEU A 94 -11.30 12.05 5.65
CA LEU A 94 -12.48 12.64 6.25
C LEU A 94 -13.17 11.62 7.17
N ALA A 95 -13.38 11.98 8.43
CA ALA A 95 -14.18 11.23 9.38
C ALA A 95 -15.33 12.10 9.88
N ARG A 96 -16.55 11.56 9.85
CA ARG A 96 -17.72 12.21 10.42
C ARG A 96 -17.89 11.78 11.87
N HIS A 97 -17.93 12.74 12.78
CA HIS A 97 -18.15 12.51 14.21
C HIS A 97 -19.11 13.58 14.75
N ASP A 98 -20.14 13.17 15.48
CA ASP A 98 -21.18 14.05 16.04
C ASP A 98 -21.80 15.04 15.04
N GLY A 99 -21.97 14.59 13.80
CA GLY A 99 -22.58 15.39 12.73
C GLY A 99 -21.65 16.40 12.05
N GLN A 100 -20.38 16.46 12.45
CA GLN A 100 -19.35 17.30 11.84
C GLN A 100 -18.27 16.45 11.17
N ASP A 101 -17.74 16.94 10.05
CA ASP A 101 -16.65 16.28 9.32
C ASP A 101 -15.29 16.84 9.80
N TYR A 102 -14.36 15.94 10.08
CA TYR A 102 -13.00 16.23 10.52
C TYR A 102 -12.01 15.58 9.54
N PHE A 103 -10.88 16.25 9.29
CA PHE A 103 -9.73 15.57 8.71
C PHE A 103 -8.93 14.94 9.84
N VAL A 104 -8.78 13.62 9.80
CA VAL A 104 -8.09 12.86 10.84
C VAL A 104 -6.72 12.42 10.32
N LEU A 105 -5.73 12.48 11.20
CA LEU A 105 -4.32 12.13 10.98
C LEU A 105 -3.93 10.97 11.92
#